data_AF-A0A382X5H4-F1
#
_entry.id   AF-A0A382X5H4-F1
#
_cell.length_a   1.000
_cell.length_b   1.000
_cell.length_c   1.000
_cell.angle_alpha   90.00
_cell.angle_beta   90.00
_cell.angle_gamma   90.00
#
_symmetry.space_group_name_H-M   'P 1'
#
loop_
_entity.id
_entity.type
_entity.pdbx_description
1 polymer ?
#
loop_
_entity_poly.entity_id
_entity_poly.type
_entity_poly.pdbx_seq_one_letter_code
_entity_poly.pdbx_strand_id
1 'polypeptide(L)' 'MTTSQWGSIYKDLGIKPIINATGSVTALGGSIVADEVRAAMEMSNDVYVPMSELEQKAGGEIARILDVPAA' A
#
# COMPACT_ATOMS: atom_id res chain seq x y z
N MET A 1 7.67 -17.84 24.80
CA MET A 1 7.36 -18.29 23.43
C MET A 1 6.78 -17.10 22.69
N THR A 2 7.45 -16.59 21.65
CA THR A 2 6.93 -15.50 20.83
C THR A 2 5.96 -16.08 19.81
N THR A 3 4.67 -16.01 20.10
CA THR A 3 3.65 -16.36 19.11
C THR A 3 3.72 -15.32 17.99
N SER A 4 4.08 -15.75 16.76
CA SER A 4 4.18 -14.86 15.61
C SER A 4 2.83 -14.18 15.35
N GLN A 5 2.82 -12.84 15.37
CA GLN A 5 1.66 -12.02 15.03
C GLN A 5 1.37 -11.96 13.52
N TRP A 6 2.13 -12.69 12.69
CA TRP A 6 1.93 -12.68 11.24
C TRP A 6 0.50 -13.08 10.87
N GLY A 7 -0.22 -12.13 10.25
CA GLY A 7 -1.61 -12.30 9.84
C GLY A 7 -2.60 -12.46 10.99
N SER A 8 -2.35 -11.90 12.18
CA SER A 8 -3.24 -12.01 13.35
C SER A 8 -4.68 -11.64 13.03
N ILE A 9 -4.91 -10.49 12.38
CA ILE A 9 -6.26 -10.05 11.98
C ILE A 9 -6.98 -11.06 11.09
N TYR A 10 -6.26 -11.74 10.20
CA TYR A 10 -6.83 -12.78 9.34
C TYR A 10 -7.07 -14.08 10.11
N LYS A 11 -6.19 -14.44 11.05
CA LYS A 11 -6.37 -15.60 11.92
C LYS A 11 -7.60 -15.45 12.81
N ASP A 12 -7.86 -14.25 13.32
CA ASP A 12 -9.05 -13.93 14.12
C ASP A 12 -10.34 -14.12 13.31
N LEU A 13 -10.27 -13.89 11.99
CA LEU A 13 -11.34 -14.17 11.02
C LEU A 13 -11.39 -15.64 10.57
N GLY A 14 -10.54 -16.52 11.11
CA GLY A 14 -10.45 -17.93 10.71
C GLY A 14 -9.71 -18.18 9.39
N ILE A 15 -9.02 -17.17 8.85
CA ILE A 15 -8.29 -17.22 7.59
C ILE A 15 -6.81 -17.55 7.85
N LYS A 16 -6.30 -18.54 7.11
CA LYS A 16 -4.89 -18.95 7.21
C LYS A 16 -4.00 -18.09 6.31
N PRO A 17 -2.99 -17.39 6.85
CA PRO A 17 -2.03 -16.66 6.02
C PRO A 17 -1.17 -17.63 5.20
N ILE A 18 -0.77 -17.18 4.01
CA ILE A 18 0.01 -17.98 3.05
C ILE A 18 1.30 -17.25 2.66
N ILE A 19 2.29 -18.02 2.21
CA ILE A 19 3.48 -17.46 1.54
C ILE A 19 3.18 -17.44 0.04
N ASN A 20 3.21 -16.26 -0.56
CA ASN A 20 3.05 -16.10 -2.00
C ASN A 20 4.42 -16.20 -2.70
N ALA A 21 4.64 -17.27 -3.45
CA ALA A 21 5.83 -17.50 -4.27
C ALA A 21 5.55 -17.42 -5.79
N THR A 22 4.41 -16.83 -6.17
CA THR A 22 3.93 -16.77 -7.55
C THR A 22 4.00 -15.38 -8.19
N GLY A 23 4.34 -14.35 -7.39
CA GLY A 23 4.39 -12.95 -7.83
C GLY A 23 3.10 -12.19 -7.51
N SER A 24 2.79 -11.14 -8.27
CA SER A 24 1.59 -10.32 -8.06
C SER A 24 0.33 -11.07 -8.52
N VAL A 25 -0.50 -11.49 -7.57
CA VAL A 25 -1.72 -12.27 -7.85
C VAL A 25 -2.96 -11.55 -7.36
N THR A 26 -3.87 -11.24 -8.29
CA THR A 26 -5.15 -10.55 -7.99
C THR A 26 -5.99 -11.30 -6.96
N ALA A 27 -6.07 -12.63 -7.06
CA ALA A 27 -6.81 -13.46 -6.11
C ALA A 27 -6.23 -13.42 -4.68
N LEU A 28 -4.97 -13.00 -4.51
CA LEU A 28 -4.29 -12.88 -3.22
C LEU A 28 -4.23 -11.42 -2.71
N GLY A 29 -4.91 -10.50 -3.39
CA GLY A 29 -4.92 -9.07 -3.02
C GLY A 29 -3.73 -8.26 -3.55
N GLY A 30 -2.94 -8.83 -4.48
CA GLY A 30 -1.81 -8.14 -5.08
C GLY A 30 -0.56 -8.12 -4.19
N SER A 31 0.04 -6.94 -4.03
CA SER A 31 1.30 -6.74 -3.30
C SER A 31 1.06 -6.29 -1.86
N ILE A 32 1.97 -6.69 -0.96
CA ILE A 32 2.05 -6.09 0.38
C ILE A 32 2.60 -4.66 0.23
N VAL A 33 1.96 -3.70 0.88
CA VAL A 33 2.36 -2.29 0.89
C VAL A 33 3.70 -2.13 1.61
N ALA A 34 4.64 -1.37 1.02
CA ALA A 34 5.94 -1.09 1.62
C ALA A 34 5.82 -0.25 2.90
N ASP A 35 6.78 -0.37 3.82
CA ASP A 35 6.70 0.26 5.14
C ASP A 35 6.65 1.79 5.06
N GLU A 36 7.39 2.40 4.15
CA GLU A 36 7.40 3.84 3.90
C GLU A 36 6.05 4.35 3.40
N VAL A 37 5.35 3.56 2.57
CA VAL A 37 4.01 3.91 2.07
C VAL A 37 2.99 3.78 3.20
N ARG A 38 3.07 2.73 4.02
CA ARG A 38 2.20 2.56 5.18
C ARG A 38 2.36 3.72 6.18
N ALA A 39 3.58 4.17 6.43
CA ALA A 39 3.83 5.33 7.29
C ALA A 39 3.24 6.62 6.70
N ALA A 40 3.37 6.84 5.39
CA ALA A 40 2.77 7.99 4.71
C ALA A 40 1.23 7.98 4.75
N MET A 41 0.62 6.80 4.58
CA MET A 41 -0.84 6.65 4.72
C MET A 41 -1.30 7.04 6.13
N GLU A 42 -0.61 6.57 7.18
CA GLU A 42 -0.92 6.93 8.56
C GLU A 42 -0.80 8.45 8.79
N MET A 43 0.27 9.09 8.32
CA MET A 43 0.47 10.55 8.43
C MET A 43 -0.59 11.36 7.68
N SER A 44 -1.25 10.79 6.68
CA SER A 44 -2.30 11.47 5.92
C SER A 44 -3.70 11.34 6.54
N ASN A 45 -3.89 10.45 7.51
CA ASN A 45 -5.21 10.03 7.98
C ASN A 45 -5.81 10.93 9.08
N ASP A 46 -5.24 12.12 9.31
CA ASP A 46 -5.71 13.08 10.31
C ASP A 46 -6.33 14.35 9.70
N VAL A 47 -6.24 14.52 8.38
CA VAL A 47 -6.72 15.71 7.66
C VAL A 47 -7.39 15.36 6.33
N TYR A 48 -8.20 16.31 5.84
CA TYR A 48 -8.77 16.26 4.48
C TYR A 48 -8.07 17.26 3.58
N VAL A 49 -7.83 16.87 2.32
CA VAL A 49 -7.28 17.73 1.27
C VAL A 49 -8.12 17.64 -0.01
N PRO A 50 -8.10 18.66 -0.88
CA PRO A 50 -8.70 18.54 -2.22
C PRO A 50 -8.00 17.44 -3.03
N MET A 51 -8.71 16.36 -3.35
CA MET A 51 -8.14 15.23 -4.09
C MET A 51 -7.55 15.62 -5.44
N SER A 52 -8.19 16.56 -6.15
CA SER A 52 -7.69 17.08 -7.43
C SER A 52 -6.31 17.76 -7.31
N GLU A 53 -5.99 18.36 -6.16
CA GLU A 53 -4.68 18.97 -5.93
C GLU A 53 -3.63 17.90 -5.61
N LEU A 54 -3.98 16.93 -4.76
CA LEU A 54 -3.12 15.79 -4.46
C LEU A 54 -2.74 15.00 -5.72
N GLU A 55 -3.73 14.69 -6.56
CA GLU A 55 -3.53 13.97 -7.83
C GLU A 55 -2.61 14.74 -8.79
N GLN A 56 -2.78 16.07 -8.90
CA GLN A 56 -1.87 16.89 -9.72
C GLN A 56 -0.42 16.84 -9.21
N LYS A 57 -0.21 16.89 -7.89
CA LYS A 57 1.14 16.78 -7.31
C LYS A 57 1.75 15.40 -7.52
N ALA A 58 0.95 14.34 -7.33
CA ALA A 58 1.38 12.97 -7.56
C ALA A 58 1.75 12.73 -9.03
N GLY A 59 0.90 13.16 -9.96
CA GLY A 59 1.18 13.09 -11.40
C GLY A 59 2.45 13.83 -11.80
N GLY A 60 2.68 15.03 -11.23
CA GLY A 60 3.92 15.78 -11.44
C GLY A 60 5.19 15.03 -11.00
N GLU A 61 5.14 14.33 -9.86
CA GLU A 61 6.27 13.54 -9.37
C GLU A 61 6.49 12.28 -10.23
N ILE A 62 5.43 11.61 -10.65
CA ILE A 62 5.52 10.46 -11.57
C ILE A 62 6.12 10.91 -12.91
N ALA A 63 5.63 12.02 -13.46
CA ALA A 63 6.14 12.59 -14.70
C ALA A 63 7.64 12.94 -14.60
N ARG A 64 8.07 13.48 -13.45
CA ARG A 64 9.48 13.76 -13.14
C ARG A 64 10.32 12.49 -13.06
N ILE A 65 9.81 11.43 -12.43
CA ILE A 65 10.51 10.14 -12.30
C ILE A 65 10.66 9.45 -13.67
N LEU A 66 9.63 9.53 -14.51
CA LEU A 66 9.59 8.88 -15.82
C LEU A 66 10.17 9.72 -16.97
N ASP A 67 10.53 10.98 -16.71
CA ASP A 67 11.01 11.96 -17.72
C ASP A 67 10.01 12.15 -18.88
N VAL A 68 8.75 12.39 -18.52
CA VAL A 68 7.64 12.63 -19.46
C VAL A 68 6.93 13.97 -19.15
N PRO A 69 6.25 14.59 -20.13
CA PRO A 69 5.60 15.89 -19.91
C PRO A 69 4.39 15.84 -18.96
N ALA A 70 3.75 14.67 -18.79
CA ALA A 70 2.64 14.45 -17.86
C ALA A 70 2.46 12.95 -17.56
N ALA A 71 1.87 12.63 -16.42
CA ALA A 71 1.48 11.29 -15.98
C ALA A 71 0.07 11.32 -15.37
#